data_AF-A0A161U3E7-F1
#
_entry.id   AF-A0A161U3E7-F1
#
_cell.length_a   1.000
_cell.length_b   1.000
_cell.length_c   1.000
_cell.angle_alpha   90.00
_cell.angle_beta   90.00
_cell.angle_gamma   90.00
#
_symmetry.space_group_name_H-M   'P 1'
#
loop_
_entity.id
_entity.type
_entity.pdbx_description
1 polymer ?
#
loop_
_entity_poly.entity_id
_entity_poly.type
_entity_poly.pdbx_seq_one_letter_code
_entity_poly.pdbx_strand_id
1 'polypeptide(L)'
;MKAEVQFNDFTGSIAADISDVIAAKKGNYISSIGEYFDVDQKRFKVVGISLTGIEDFKVTLVCVDNEKSTQGKEHIVNMTLELDAQGQKEMLGLLFKRLNIVLFDAGEKHYSALECDEEVAFDEYHTYDYYDMN
;
A
#
# COMPACT_ATOMS: atom_id res chain seq x y z
N MET A 1 -12.16 -10.94 9.29
CA MET A 1 -13.44 -10.45 8.72
C MET A 1 -13.33 -10.52 7.21
N LYS A 2 -14.28 -11.17 6.52
CA LYS A 2 -14.49 -10.91 5.09
C LYS A 2 -15.21 -9.57 5.03
N ALA A 3 -14.65 -8.59 4.35
CA ALA A 3 -15.33 -7.31 4.14
C ALA A 3 -16.56 -7.58 3.25
N GLU A 4 -17.75 -7.39 3.80
CA GLU A 4 -18.97 -7.22 2.99
C GLU A 4 -18.89 -5.79 2.45
N VAL A 5 -18.58 -5.65 1.17
CA VAL A 5 -18.52 -4.35 0.48
C VAL A 5 -19.89 -3.68 0.59
N GLN A 6 -19.96 -2.58 1.33
CA GLN A 6 -21.12 -1.70 1.27
C GLN A 6 -21.00 -0.88 -0.02
N PHE A 7 -22.12 -0.53 -0.64
CA PHE A 7 -22.11 0.31 -1.85
C PHE A 7 -21.49 1.71 -1.64
N ASN A 8 -21.23 2.10 -0.39
CA ASN A 8 -20.57 3.35 -0.01
C ASN A 8 -19.04 3.22 0.09
N ASP A 9 -18.49 2.02 -0.10
CA ASP A 9 -17.05 1.82 -0.08
C ASP A 9 -16.45 2.27 -1.43
N PHE A 10 -15.22 2.77 -1.38
CA PHE A 10 -14.44 3.02 -2.60
C PHE A 10 -13.70 1.75 -3.03
N THR A 11 -13.53 1.58 -4.34
CA THR A 11 -12.73 0.52 -4.93
C THR A 11 -11.77 1.09 -5.95
N GLY A 12 -10.61 0.48 -6.14
CA GLY A 12 -9.68 0.98 -7.15
C GLY A 12 -8.36 0.24 -7.18
N SER A 13 -7.34 0.96 -7.61
CA SER A 13 -6.02 0.41 -7.90
C SER A 13 -4.94 1.12 -7.09
N ILE A 14 -3.90 0.36 -6.76
CA ILE A 14 -2.67 0.89 -6.20
C ILE A 14 -1.54 0.54 -7.16
N ALA A 15 -0.74 1.53 -7.51
CA ALA A 15 0.53 1.36 -8.21
C ALA A 15 1.65 1.92 -7.34
N ALA A 16 2.70 1.14 -7.11
CA ALA A 16 3.77 1.54 -6.21
C ALA A 16 5.14 1.05 -6.70
N ASP A 17 6.16 1.88 -6.50
CA ASP A 17 7.56 1.53 -6.71
C ASP A 17 8.29 1.47 -5.39
N ILE A 18 8.98 0.36 -5.17
CA ILE A 18 9.85 0.18 -4.01
C ILE A 18 10.99 1.21 -4.07
N SER A 19 11.36 1.75 -2.90
CA SER A 19 12.46 2.71 -2.80
C SER A 19 13.78 2.11 -3.26
N ASP A 20 14.67 2.96 -3.77
CA ASP A 20 15.98 2.51 -4.24
C ASP A 20 16.84 1.96 -3.09
N VAL A 21 16.61 2.41 -1.86
CA VAL A 21 17.30 1.91 -0.65
C VAL A 21 16.98 0.44 -0.41
N ILE A 22 15.71 0.04 -0.51
CA ILE A 22 15.29 -1.34 -0.35
C ILE A 22 15.65 -2.16 -1.59
N ALA A 23 15.44 -1.58 -2.77
CA ALA A 23 15.71 -2.24 -4.03
C ALA A 23 17.20 -2.49 -4.27
N ALA A 24 18.12 -1.75 -3.64
CA ALA A 24 19.57 -1.91 -3.82
C ALA A 24 20.07 -3.35 -3.58
N LYS A 25 19.40 -4.14 -2.73
CA LYS A 25 19.77 -5.53 -2.46
C LYS A 25 19.36 -6.51 -3.56
N LYS A 26 18.13 -6.39 -4.09
CA LYS A 26 17.53 -7.41 -4.99
C LYS A 26 16.69 -6.88 -6.16
N GLY A 27 16.54 -5.56 -6.30
CA GLY A 27 15.63 -4.91 -7.25
C GLY A 27 14.24 -4.68 -6.67
N ASN A 28 13.30 -4.27 -7.54
CA ASN A 28 11.92 -3.92 -7.18
C ASN A 28 11.04 -5.16 -6.99
N TYR A 29 11.38 -6.03 -6.03
CA TYR A 29 10.59 -7.20 -5.66
C TYR A 29 10.15 -7.12 -4.21
N ILE A 30 8.97 -7.65 -3.91
CA ILE A 30 8.44 -7.74 -2.54
C ILE A 30 9.39 -8.49 -1.59
N SER A 31 10.13 -9.48 -2.09
CA SER A 31 11.16 -10.17 -1.29
C SER A 31 12.27 -9.24 -0.79
N SER A 32 12.59 -8.17 -1.52
CA SER A 32 13.60 -7.18 -1.12
C SER A 32 13.21 -6.47 0.19
N ILE A 33 11.91 -6.28 0.43
CA ILE A 33 11.38 -5.72 1.68
C ILE A 33 11.69 -6.65 2.85
N GLY A 34 11.45 -7.96 2.69
CA GLY A 34 11.76 -8.96 3.72
C GLY A 34 13.23 -9.00 4.12
N GLU A 35 14.13 -8.85 3.14
CA GLU A 35 15.58 -8.80 3.39
C GLU A 35 16.06 -7.47 3.97
N TYR A 36 15.31 -6.39 3.75
CA TYR A 36 15.62 -5.12 4.38
C TYR A 36 15.31 -5.17 5.88
N PHE A 37 14.20 -5.80 6.27
CA PHE A 37 13.79 -5.97 7.68
C PHE A 37 14.36 -7.23 8.35
N ASP A 38 15.35 -7.89 7.73
CA ASP A 38 16.01 -9.09 8.26
C ASP A 38 15.03 -10.21 8.68
N VAL A 39 13.92 -10.36 7.95
CA VAL A 39 12.97 -11.46 8.16
C VAL A 39 13.69 -12.80 7.96
N ASP A 40 13.45 -13.78 8.84
CA ASP A 40 13.99 -15.14 8.69
C ASP A 40 13.47 -15.79 7.40
N GLN A 41 14.26 -15.70 6.33
CA GLN A 41 13.91 -16.18 4.99
C GLN A 41 13.80 -17.70 4.90
N LYS A 42 14.33 -18.46 5.87
CA LYS A 42 14.18 -19.92 5.89
C LYS A 42 12.75 -20.28 6.28
N ARG A 43 12.25 -19.62 7.32
CA ARG A 43 10.90 -19.85 7.83
C ARG A 43 9.85 -19.07 7.07
N PHE A 44 10.08 -17.80 6.77
CA PHE A 44 9.08 -16.91 6.19
C PHE A 44 9.47 -16.47 4.79
N LYS A 45 8.56 -16.69 3.84
CA LYS A 45 8.64 -16.10 2.51
C LYS A 45 7.70 -14.91 2.44
N VAL A 46 8.24 -13.70 2.28
CA VAL A 46 7.44 -12.48 2.11
C VAL A 46 6.79 -12.49 0.72
N VAL A 47 5.46 -12.35 0.67
CA VAL A 47 4.66 -12.40 -0.56
C VAL A 47 3.77 -11.17 -0.75
N GLY A 48 3.64 -10.32 0.26
CA GLY A 48 2.90 -9.07 0.14
C GLY A 48 3.21 -8.09 1.26
N ILE A 49 2.65 -6.90 1.12
CA ILE A 49 2.66 -5.83 2.12
C ILE A 49 1.26 -5.27 2.25
N SER A 50 0.85 -4.97 3.47
CA SER A 50 -0.42 -4.32 3.80
C SER A 50 -0.13 -3.03 4.55
N LEU A 51 -0.71 -1.94 4.07
CA LEU A 51 -0.70 -0.65 4.74
C LEU A 51 -2.11 -0.35 5.22
N THR A 52 -2.26 0.02 6.49
CA THR A 52 -3.57 0.29 7.10
C THR A 52 -3.51 1.47 8.05
N GLY A 53 -4.56 2.30 8.07
CA GLY A 53 -4.64 3.47 8.95
C GLY A 53 -4.03 4.73 8.32
N ILE A 54 -4.50 5.89 8.80
CA ILE A 54 -3.96 7.22 8.45
C ILE A 54 -3.24 7.82 9.66
N GLU A 55 -3.91 7.84 10.82
CA GLU A 55 -3.34 8.31 12.08
C GLU A 55 -2.54 7.20 12.79
N ASP A 56 -3.12 6.00 12.90
CA ASP A 56 -2.45 4.81 13.43
C ASP A 56 -1.92 3.93 12.30
N PHE A 57 -0.92 4.43 11.59
CA PHE A 57 -0.37 3.78 10.40
C PHE A 57 0.34 2.47 10.75
N LYS A 58 -0.09 1.37 10.11
CA LYS A 58 0.42 0.03 10.33
C LYS A 58 0.93 -0.58 9.05
N VAL A 59 2.16 -1.06 9.10
CA VAL A 59 2.78 -1.87 8.05
C VAL A 59 2.82 -3.32 8.49
N THR A 60 2.29 -4.18 7.64
CA THR A 60 2.27 -5.63 7.86
C THR A 60 2.86 -6.32 6.65
N LEU A 61 3.81 -7.22 6.87
CA LEU A 61 4.31 -8.12 5.84
C LEU A 61 3.39 -9.34 5.77
N VAL A 62 2.92 -9.67 4.58
CA VAL A 62 2.17 -10.91 4.33
C VAL A 62 3.19 -11.98 3.97
N CYS A 63 3.26 -13.02 4.79
CA CYS A 63 4.28 -14.05 4.67
C CYS A 63 3.66 -15.45 4.58
N VAL A 64 4.30 -16.34 3.84
CA VAL A 64 4.09 -17.78 3.94
C VAL A 64 5.01 -18.32 5.03
N ASP A 65 4.46 -18.95 6.07
CA ASP A 65 5.23 -19.68 7.10
C ASP A 65 5.51 -21.10 6.59
N ASN A 66 6.73 -21.35 6.12
CA ASN A 66 7.16 -22.60 5.52
C ASN A 66 7.14 -23.77 6.54
N GLU A 67 7.29 -23.49 7.84
CA GLU A 67 7.27 -24.53 8.88
C GLU A 67 5.85 -25.05 9.15
N LYS A 68 4.86 -24.18 9.03
CA LYS A 68 3.43 -24.51 9.24
C LYS A 68 2.70 -24.86 7.95
N SER A 69 3.30 -24.58 6.80
CA SER A 69 2.74 -24.91 5.50
C SER A 69 2.78 -26.42 5.25
N THR A 70 1.81 -26.90 4.48
CA THR A 70 1.73 -28.29 4.05
C THR A 70 1.75 -28.35 2.53
N GLN A 71 2.00 -29.52 1.93
CA GLN A 71 2.03 -29.67 0.46
C GLN A 71 0.74 -29.20 -0.24
N GLY A 72 -0.42 -29.26 0.44
CA GLY A 72 -1.70 -28.86 -0.13
C GLY A 72 -2.20 -27.48 0.31
N LYS A 73 -1.52 -26.80 1.24
CA LYS A 73 -2.00 -25.54 1.80
C LYS A 73 -0.86 -24.71 2.41
N GLU A 74 -0.66 -23.52 1.86
CA GLU A 74 0.21 -22.49 2.43
C GLU A 74 -0.41 -21.92 3.73
N HIS A 75 0.43 -21.74 4.75
CA HIS A 75 0.05 -21.07 5.99
C HIS A 75 0.44 -19.60 5.91
N ILE A 76 -0.54 -18.75 5.62
CA ILE A 76 -0.33 -17.30 5.49
C ILE A 76 -0.40 -16.65 6.87
N VAL A 77 0.61 -15.84 7.20
CA VAL A 77 0.68 -15.04 8.41
C VAL A 77 0.88 -13.57 8.08
N ASN A 78 0.33 -12.71 8.93
CA ASN A 78 0.51 -11.27 8.88
C ASN A 78 1.54 -10.91 9.96
N MET A 79 2.73 -10.49 9.55
CA MET A 79 3.82 -10.07 10.42
C MET A 79 3.81 -8.55 10.55
N THR A 80 3.33 -8.04 11.67
CA THR A 80 3.34 -6.61 11.98
C THR A 80 4.76 -6.14 12.23
N LEU A 81 5.15 -5.04 11.60
CA LEU A 81 6.37 -4.33 11.96
C LEU A 81 6.04 -3.37 13.10
N GLU A 82 6.55 -3.65 14.30
CA GLU A 82 6.39 -2.78 15.46
C GLU A 82 7.28 -1.54 15.27
N LEU A 83 6.65 -0.42 14.90
CA LEU A 83 7.31 0.87 14.66
C LEU A 83 6.74 1.90 15.62
N ASP A 84 7.60 2.76 16.17
CA ASP A 84 7.15 3.94 16.91
C ASP A 84 6.52 4.98 15.97
N ALA A 85 5.92 6.04 16.53
CA ALA A 85 5.20 7.05 15.75
C ALA A 85 6.09 7.78 14.71
N GLN A 86 7.40 7.91 14.97
CA GLN A 86 8.33 8.52 14.03
C GLN A 86 8.69 7.52 12.92
N GLY A 87 9.00 6.29 13.30
CA GLY A 87 9.29 5.18 12.40
C GLY A 87 8.12 4.90 11.45
N GLN A 88 6.87 5.00 11.90
CA GLN A 88 5.69 4.85 11.05
C GLN A 88 5.63 5.91 9.93
N LYS A 89 5.92 7.17 10.25
CA LYS A 89 5.92 8.26 9.26
C LYS A 89 7.03 8.11 8.23
N GLU A 90 8.22 7.74 8.68
CA GLU A 90 9.37 7.54 7.81
C GLU A 90 9.22 6.28 6.95
N MET A 91 8.45 5.29 7.43
CA MET A 91 8.29 4.00 6.78
C MET A 91 7.71 4.10 5.37
N LEU A 92 6.76 5.01 5.11
CA LEU A 92 6.21 5.17 3.77
C LEU A 92 7.26 5.65 2.76
N GLY A 93 8.04 6.68 3.13
CA GLY A 93 9.12 7.18 2.29
C GLY A 93 10.27 6.20 2.14
N LEU A 94 10.50 5.36 3.16
CA LEU A 94 11.47 4.28 3.09
C LEU A 94 11.00 3.13 2.20
N LEU A 95 9.71 2.77 2.24
CA LEU A 95 9.17 1.66 1.46
C LEU A 95 9.03 2.02 0.00
N PHE A 96 8.52 3.21 -0.29
CA PHE A 96 8.10 3.59 -1.63
C PHE A 96 8.72 4.91 -2.07
N LYS A 97 9.33 4.91 -3.25
CA LYS A 97 9.70 6.16 -3.93
C LYS A 97 8.57 6.75 -4.75
N ARG A 98 7.59 5.92 -5.13
CA ARG A 98 6.33 6.34 -5.76
C ARG A 98 5.19 5.50 -5.21
N LEU A 99 4.09 6.16 -4.85
CA LEU A 99 2.83 5.53 -4.44
C LEU A 99 1.70 6.31 -5.10
N ASN A 100 0.91 5.62 -5.93
CA ASN A 100 -0.30 6.16 -6.53
C ASN A 100 -1.49 5.32 -6.08
N ILE A 101 -2.49 5.98 -5.50
CA ILE A 101 -3.74 5.36 -5.06
C ILE A 101 -4.86 6.04 -5.82
N VAL A 102 -5.59 5.26 -6.61
CA VAL A 102 -6.76 5.73 -7.37
C VAL A 102 -7.98 5.00 -6.84
N LEU A 103 -9.00 5.76 -6.48
CA LEU A 103 -10.25 5.27 -5.91
C LEU A 103 -11.43 5.78 -6.75
N PHE A 104 -12.38 4.89 -6.97
CA PHE A 104 -13.68 5.15 -7.60
C PHE A 104 -14.78 4.66 -6.67
N ASP A 105 -15.99 5.19 -6.84
CA ASP A 105 -17.17 4.63 -6.19
C ASP A 105 -17.35 3.17 -6.59
N ALA A 106 -17.69 2.28 -5.64
CA ALA A 106 -17.84 0.84 -5.90
C ALA A 106 -18.84 0.49 -7.02
N GLY A 107 -19.80 1.38 -7.29
CA GLY A 107 -20.78 1.25 -8.38
C GLY A 107 -20.23 1.56 -9.76
N GLU A 108 -19.15 2.34 -9.85
CA GLU A 108 -18.68 3.00 -11.08
C GLU A 108 -17.47 2.26 -11.70
N LYS A 109 -17.62 0.95 -11.89
CA LYS A 109 -16.50 0.06 -12.26
C LYS A 109 -15.88 0.35 -13.62
N HIS A 110 -16.61 0.98 -14.56
CA HIS A 110 -16.10 1.22 -15.91
C HIS A 110 -14.96 2.24 -15.94
N TYR A 111 -14.93 3.21 -15.02
CA TYR A 111 -13.86 4.22 -14.99
C TYR A 111 -12.49 3.62 -14.72
N SER A 112 -12.39 2.52 -13.95
CA SER A 112 -11.11 1.84 -13.70
C SER A 112 -10.44 1.24 -14.94
N ALA A 113 -11.18 1.11 -16.04
CA ALA A 113 -10.68 0.57 -17.31
C ALA A 113 -10.41 1.66 -18.37
N LEU A 114 -10.77 2.91 -18.08
CA LEU A 114 -10.52 4.03 -18.98
C LEU A 114 -9.13 4.63 -18.71
N GLU A 115 -8.48 5.08 -19.77
CA GLU A 115 -7.26 5.88 -19.66
C GLU A 115 -7.62 7.34 -19.35
N CYS A 116 -6.77 8.02 -18.59
CA CYS A 116 -6.93 9.44 -18.34
C CYS A 116 -6.55 10.23 -19.60
N ASP A 117 -7.48 11.01 -20.15
CA ASP A 117 -7.23 11.80 -21.37
C ASP A 117 -6.33 13.02 -21.10
N GLU A 118 -6.48 13.67 -19.93
CA GLU A 118 -5.70 14.83 -19.52
C GLU A 118 -5.62 14.98 -17.99
N GLU A 119 -4.51 15.54 -17.50
CA GLU A 119 -4.40 16.02 -16.13
C GLU A 119 -4.53 17.55 -16.14
N VAL A 120 -5.55 18.07 -15.46
CA VAL A 120 -5.81 19.50 -15.34
C VAL A 120 -5.61 20.00 -13.92
N ALA A 121 -5.19 21.25 -13.76
CA ALA A 121 -5.05 21.84 -12.42
C ALA A 121 -6.42 22.30 -11.90
N PHE A 122 -6.69 22.06 -10.61
CA PHE A 122 -7.96 22.44 -9.99
C PHE A 122 -8.28 23.93 -10.18
N ASP A 123 -7.28 24.80 -9.98
CA ASP A 123 -7.44 26.26 -10.03
C ASP A 123 -7.71 26.81 -11.44
N GLU A 124 -7.47 26.03 -12.51
CA GLU A 124 -7.80 26.46 -13.89
C GLU A 124 -9.31 26.55 -14.12
N TYR A 125 -10.11 25.85 -13.30
CA TYR A 125 -11.57 25.74 -13.44
C TYR A 125 -12.34 26.25 -12.22
N HIS A 126 -11.65 26.72 -11.18
CA HIS A 126 -12.26 27.17 -9.93
C HIS A 126 -11.78 28.57 -9.56
N THR A 127 -12.72 29.50 -9.40
CA THR A 127 -12.45 30.84 -8.88
C THR A 127 -12.79 30.89 -7.40
N TYR A 128 -11.84 31.30 -6.57
CA TYR A 128 -12.12 31.59 -5.16
C TYR A 128 -12.75 32.97 -5.03
N ASP A 129 -14.03 33.02 -4.65
CA ASP A 129 -14.58 34.23 -4.04
C ASP A 129 -13.98 34.33 -2.64
N TYR A 130 -12.87 35.08 -2.52
CA TYR A 130 -12.37 35.51 -1.22
C TYR A 130 -13.44 36.39 -0.56
N TYR A 131 -14.35 35.79 0.20
CA TYR A 131 -15.07 36.55 1.20
C TYR A 131 -14.06 36.94 2.28
N ASP A 132 -13.65 38.20 2.26
CA ASP A 132 -12.88 38.87 3.31
C ASP A 132 -13.48 38.53 4.67
N MET A 133 -12.88 37.57 5.38
CA MET A 133 -13.09 37.43 6.81
C MET A 133 -12.20 38.45 7.51
N ASN A 134 -12.72 39.67 7.63
CA ASN A 134 -12.30 40.62 8.66
C ASN A 134 -12.69 40.11 10.05
#